data_AF-A0A084W3B8-F1
#
_entry.id   AF-A0A084W3B8-F1
#
_cell.length_a   1.000
_cell.length_b   1.000
_cell.length_c   1.000
_cell.angle_alpha   90.00
_cell.angle_beta   90.00
_cell.angle_gamma   90.00
#
_symmetry.space_group_name_H-M   'P 1'
#
loop_
_entity.id
_entity.type
_entity.pdbx_description
1 polymer ?
#
loop_
_entity_poly.entity_id
_entity_poly.type
_entity_poly.pdbx_seq_one_letter_code
_entity_poly.pdbx_strand_id
1 'polypeptide(L)'
;MKFLLLSVVLCAFVATGSAQSKSPNVLRMQQGLGNMLGLVKDLTLAVNDVMSDINVQVALQKAKTAITGIRNLYATYGTTNSSSVPLAQRTKMQNALKTFQTNINNLETTLGQFPLSPANIEAALKAVHNSFLALGGSIVPL
;
A
#
# COMPACT_ATOMS: atom_id res chain seq x y z
N MET A 1 -0.93 11.00 -19.20
CA MET A 1 0.46 10.53 -19.40
C MET A 1 1.23 10.33 -18.07
N LYS A 2 0.60 9.78 -17.03
CA LYS A 2 1.23 9.55 -15.70
C LYS A 2 1.44 8.06 -15.36
N PHE A 3 0.81 7.15 -16.11
CA PHE A 3 0.93 5.70 -15.90
C PHE A 3 2.19 5.08 -16.51
N LEU A 4 2.74 5.69 -17.57
CA LEU A 4 3.96 5.21 -18.22
C LEU A 4 5.21 5.43 -17.34
N LEU A 5 5.25 6.51 -16.57
CA LEU A 5 6.33 6.77 -15.61
C LEU A 5 6.35 5.75 -14.45
N LEU A 6 5.20 5.19 -14.08
CA LEU A 6 5.11 4.14 -13.05
C LEU A 6 5.74 2.82 -13.57
N SER A 7 5.50 2.48 -14.83
CA SER A 7 5.98 1.24 -15.45
C SER A 7 7.50 1.20 -15.64
N VAL A 8 8.13 2.35 -15.93
CA VAL A 8 9.58 2.44 -16.14
C VAL A 8 10.34 2.32 -14.82
N VAL A 9 9.82 2.89 -13.73
CA VAL A 9 10.41 2.73 -12.40
C VAL A 9 10.30 1.26 -11.93
N LEU A 10 9.18 0.58 -12.19
CA LEU A 10 9.03 -0.83 -11.84
C LEU A 10 10.02 -1.75 -12.58
N CYS A 11 10.40 -1.45 -13.83
CA CYS A 11 11.32 -2.30 -14.59
C CYS A 11 12.80 -2.08 -14.21
N ALA A 12 13.19 -0.85 -13.84
CA ALA A 12 14.57 -0.55 -13.44
C ALA A 12 14.95 -1.12 -12.06
N PHE A 13 13.97 -1.35 -11.18
CA PHE A 13 14.20 -1.88 -9.82
C PHE A 13 14.38 -3.40 -9.75
N VAL A 14 14.10 -4.14 -10.83
CA VAL A 14 14.27 -5.61 -10.87
C VAL A 14 15.73 -6.01 -11.15
N ALA A 15 16.57 -5.11 -11.65
CA ALA A 15 17.89 -5.46 -12.19
C ALA A 15 19.09 -5.32 -11.21
N THR A 16 18.91 -4.79 -10.00
CA THR A 16 20.05 -4.52 -9.09
C THR A 16 20.16 -5.45 -7.87
N GLY A 17 19.35 -6.49 -7.79
CA GLY A 17 19.48 -7.52 -6.74
C GLY A 17 20.59 -8.52 -7.10
N SER A 18 21.81 -8.26 -6.64
CA SER A 18 22.90 -9.24 -6.63
C SER A 18 22.44 -10.55 -5.96
N ALA A 19 22.96 -11.67 -6.46
CA ALA A 19 22.65 -13.05 -6.09
C ALA A 19 23.07 -13.44 -4.65
N GLN A 20 22.64 -12.66 -3.65
CA GLN A 20 22.71 -13.00 -2.25
C GLN A 20 21.37 -13.64 -1.89
N SER A 21 21.36 -14.91 -1.47
CA SER A 21 20.12 -15.64 -1.18
C SER A 21 19.28 -14.86 -0.16
N LYS A 22 18.25 -14.16 -0.62
CA LYS A 22 17.36 -13.40 0.26
C LYS A 22 16.75 -14.37 1.26
N SER A 23 16.71 -13.98 2.54
CA SER A 23 16.12 -14.85 3.55
C SER A 23 14.65 -15.13 3.16
N PRO A 24 14.12 -16.34 3.43
CA PRO A 24 12.73 -16.67 3.13
C PRO A 24 11.72 -15.65 3.71
N ASN A 25 12.10 -15.02 4.82
CA ASN A 25 11.31 -14.00 5.48
C ASN A 25 11.28 -12.67 4.71
N VAL A 26 12.40 -12.26 4.11
CA VAL A 26 12.44 -11.08 3.22
C VAL A 26 11.60 -11.32 1.96
N LEU A 27 11.68 -12.51 1.38
CA LEU A 27 10.86 -12.89 0.23
C LEU A 27 9.37 -12.81 0.56
N ARG A 28 8.93 -13.29 1.74
CA ARG A 28 7.54 -13.15 2.20
C ARG A 28 7.11 -11.69 2.31
N MET A 29 7.97 -10.81 2.83
CA MET A 29 7.68 -9.37 2.90
C MET A 29 7.56 -8.72 1.52
N GLN A 30 8.39 -9.14 0.56
CA GLN A 30 8.35 -8.65 -0.83
C GLN A 30 7.12 -9.18 -1.58
N GLN A 31 6.73 -10.44 -1.38
CA GLN A 31 5.47 -11.00 -1.89
C GLN A 31 4.25 -10.31 -1.28
N GLY A 32 4.28 -10.07 0.04
CA GLY A 32 3.24 -9.29 0.73
C GLY A 32 3.08 -7.89 0.14
N LEU A 33 4.19 -7.24 -0.23
CA LEU A 33 4.17 -5.92 -0.88
C LEU A 33 3.52 -6.00 -2.27
N GLY A 34 3.81 -7.05 -3.05
CA GLY A 34 3.18 -7.30 -4.34
C GLY A 34 1.67 -7.52 -4.24
N ASN A 35 1.22 -8.33 -3.27
CA ASN A 35 -0.21 -8.52 -3.01
C ASN A 35 -0.88 -7.22 -2.57
N MET A 36 -0.21 -6.43 -1.73
CA MET A 36 -0.71 -5.14 -1.27
C MET A 36 -0.80 -4.12 -2.41
N LEU A 37 0.13 -4.14 -3.38
CA LEU A 37 0.05 -3.31 -4.59
C LEU A 37 -1.23 -3.59 -5.39
N GLY A 38 -1.59 -4.86 -5.57
CA GLY A 38 -2.84 -5.26 -6.23
C GLY A 38 -4.06 -4.67 -5.51
N LEU A 39 -4.11 -4.78 -4.19
CA LEU A 39 -5.21 -4.24 -3.40
C LEU A 39 -5.26 -2.72 -3.36
N VAL A 40 -4.10 -2.03 -3.35
CA VAL A 40 -4.04 -0.56 -3.44
C VAL A 40 -4.54 -0.08 -4.80
N LYS A 41 -4.25 -0.82 -5.88
CA LYS A 41 -4.82 -0.56 -7.20
C LYS A 41 -6.35 -0.72 -7.18
N ASP A 42 -6.86 -1.82 -6.65
CA ASP A 42 -8.31 -2.07 -6.58
C ASP A 42 -9.04 -1.02 -5.73
N LEU A 43 -8.43 -0.63 -4.60
CA LEU A 43 -8.90 0.46 -3.76
C LEU A 43 -8.95 1.79 -4.53
N THR A 44 -7.93 2.08 -5.32
CA THR A 44 -7.87 3.31 -6.14
C THR A 44 -9.02 3.35 -7.15
N LEU A 45 -9.29 2.24 -7.84
CA LEU A 45 -10.39 2.14 -8.80
C LEU A 45 -11.74 2.33 -8.10
N ALA A 46 -11.96 1.64 -6.98
CA ALA A 46 -13.19 1.77 -6.21
C ALA A 46 -13.42 3.20 -5.68
N VAL A 47 -12.36 3.87 -5.19
CA VAL A 47 -12.45 5.25 -4.71
C VAL A 47 -12.74 6.23 -5.84
N ASN A 48 -12.17 6.01 -7.03
CA ASN A 48 -12.50 6.81 -8.22
C ASN A 48 -13.97 6.65 -8.64
N ASP A 49 -14.53 5.43 -8.56
CA ASP A 49 -15.95 5.18 -8.82
C ASP A 49 -16.84 5.93 -7.79
N VAL A 50 -16.45 5.97 -6.51
CA VAL A 50 -17.13 6.77 -5.47
C VAL A 50 -17.12 8.25 -5.82
N MET A 51 -15.96 8.81 -6.20
CA MET A 51 -15.83 10.24 -6.54
C MET A 51 -16.59 10.61 -7.82
N SER A 52 -16.77 9.65 -8.74
CA SER A 52 -17.51 9.84 -9.99
C SER A 52 -19.02 9.63 -9.84
N ASP A 53 -19.50 9.35 -8.63
CA ASP A 53 -20.90 9.01 -8.32
C ASP A 53 -21.43 7.79 -9.08
N ILE A 54 -20.54 6.87 -9.48
CA ILE A 54 -20.90 5.67 -10.24
C ILE A 54 -21.18 4.54 -9.25
N ASN A 55 -22.44 4.13 -9.12
CA ASN A 55 -22.86 3.02 -8.27
C ASN A 55 -22.20 3.09 -6.86
N VAL A 56 -22.27 4.27 -6.22
CA VAL A 56 -21.49 4.61 -5.02
C VAL A 56 -21.54 3.54 -3.93
N GLN A 57 -22.69 2.91 -3.70
CA GLN A 57 -22.81 1.85 -2.70
C GLN A 57 -21.93 0.63 -3.02
N VAL A 58 -21.92 0.19 -4.28
CA VAL A 58 -21.06 -0.91 -4.76
C VAL A 58 -19.59 -0.50 -4.69
N ALA A 59 -19.28 0.73 -5.08
CA ALA A 59 -17.93 1.27 -5.03
C ALA A 59 -17.38 1.35 -3.59
N LEU A 60 -18.18 1.83 -2.64
CA LEU A 60 -17.84 1.84 -1.21
C LEU A 60 -17.61 0.43 -0.67
N GLN A 61 -18.42 -0.56 -1.09
CA GLN A 61 -18.23 -1.95 -0.66
C GLN A 61 -16.94 -2.56 -1.22
N LYS A 62 -16.59 -2.26 -2.48
CA LYS A 62 -15.30 -2.66 -3.07
C LYS A 62 -14.13 -2.02 -2.33
N ALA A 63 -14.22 -0.72 -2.02
CA ALA A 63 -13.19 -0.01 -1.26
C ALA A 63 -12.98 -0.64 0.12
N LYS A 64 -14.06 -0.93 0.86
CA LYS A 64 -14.00 -1.64 2.15
C LYS A 64 -13.34 -3.01 2.03
N THR A 65 -13.69 -3.78 1.00
CA THR A 65 -13.10 -5.10 0.74
C THR A 65 -11.60 -5.01 0.52
N ALA A 66 -11.15 -4.05 -0.30
CA ALA A 66 -9.74 -3.81 -0.54
C ALA A 66 -9.00 -3.37 0.73
N ILE A 67 -9.59 -2.48 1.53
CA ILE A 67 -9.05 -2.03 2.82
C ILE A 67 -8.87 -3.22 3.78
N THR A 68 -9.87 -4.09 3.90
CA THR A 68 -9.76 -5.31 4.71
C THR A 68 -8.66 -6.24 4.21
N GLY A 69 -8.56 -6.43 2.89
CA GLY A 69 -7.45 -7.20 2.30
C GLY A 69 -6.08 -6.62 2.66
N ILE A 70 -5.94 -5.29 2.60
CA ILE A 70 -4.69 -4.60 2.96
C ILE A 70 -4.36 -4.83 4.44
N ARG A 71 -5.35 -4.72 5.32
CA ARG A 71 -5.17 -4.95 6.77
C ARG A 71 -4.69 -6.36 7.09
N ASN A 72 -5.24 -7.36 6.40
CA ASN A 72 -4.84 -8.75 6.59
C ASN A 72 -3.35 -8.99 6.25
N LEU A 73 -2.75 -8.16 5.39
CA LEU A 73 -1.34 -8.27 5.03
C LEU A 73 -0.40 -7.60 6.04
N TYR A 74 -0.87 -6.81 7.00
CA TYR A 74 -0.01 -6.11 7.97
C TYR A 74 0.85 -7.07 8.81
N ALA A 75 0.30 -8.24 9.17
CA ALA A 75 1.03 -9.25 9.94
C ALA A 75 2.28 -9.77 9.22
N THR A 76 2.33 -9.68 7.89
CA THR A 76 3.49 -10.07 7.07
C THR A 76 4.75 -9.29 7.47
N TYR A 77 4.60 -8.09 7.99
CA TYR A 77 5.71 -7.21 8.39
C TYR A 77 6.00 -7.25 9.91
N GLY A 78 5.39 -8.21 10.62
CA GLY A 78 5.64 -8.44 12.04
C GLY A 78 7.03 -8.98 12.35
N THR A 79 7.30 -9.21 13.63
CA THR A 79 8.60 -9.68 14.15
C THR A 79 9.04 -11.00 13.54
N THR A 80 8.10 -11.92 13.25
CA THR A 80 8.38 -13.22 12.63
C THR A 80 9.17 -13.10 11.32
N ASN A 81 8.84 -12.12 10.47
CA ASN A 81 9.51 -11.95 9.18
C ASN A 81 10.58 -10.85 9.19
N SER A 82 10.59 -9.96 10.20
CA SER A 82 11.53 -8.84 10.28
C SER A 82 12.68 -9.04 11.27
N SER A 83 12.73 -10.17 11.99
CA SER A 83 13.77 -10.45 12.98
C SER A 83 15.18 -10.46 12.40
N SER A 84 15.35 -10.97 11.17
CA SER A 84 16.63 -11.03 10.45
C SER A 84 17.02 -9.72 9.75
N VAL A 85 16.17 -8.71 9.79
CA VAL A 85 16.43 -7.40 9.16
C VAL A 85 17.25 -6.53 10.13
N PRO A 86 18.29 -5.81 9.66
CA PRO A 86 19.05 -4.88 10.48
C PRO A 86 18.13 -3.89 11.21
N LEU A 87 18.43 -3.58 12.47
CA LEU A 87 17.56 -2.78 13.35
C LEU A 87 17.14 -1.46 12.70
N ALA A 88 18.07 -0.70 12.13
CA ALA A 88 17.79 0.57 11.48
C ALA A 88 16.75 0.43 10.33
N GLN A 89 16.90 -0.62 9.52
CA GLN A 89 16.01 -0.89 8.40
C GLN A 89 14.64 -1.39 8.87
N ARG A 90 14.62 -2.25 9.90
CA ARG A 90 13.37 -2.69 10.55
C ARG A 90 12.60 -1.52 11.14
N THR A 91 13.26 -0.58 11.81
CA THR A 91 12.64 0.64 12.34
C THR A 91 12.06 1.49 11.22
N LYS A 92 12.81 1.70 10.13
CA LYS A 92 12.33 2.43 8.94
C LYS A 92 11.07 1.77 8.35
N MET A 93 11.09 0.46 8.20
CA MET A 93 9.95 -0.32 7.69
C MET A 93 8.73 -0.22 8.61
N GLN A 94 8.92 -0.38 9.93
CA GLN A 94 7.83 -0.30 10.91
C GLN A 94 7.19 1.10 10.94
N ASN A 95 8.00 2.16 10.85
CA ASN A 95 7.50 3.54 10.76
C ASN A 95 6.72 3.79 9.47
N ALA A 96 7.21 3.27 8.34
CA ALA A 96 6.51 3.36 7.06
C ALA A 96 5.18 2.59 7.09
N LEU A 97 5.18 1.37 7.64
CA LEU A 97 3.98 0.57 7.82
C LEU A 97 2.96 1.28 8.70
N LYS A 98 3.38 1.82 9.85
CA LYS A 98 2.50 2.57 10.75
C LYS A 98 1.86 3.77 10.05
N THR A 99 2.66 4.54 9.29
CA THR A 99 2.15 5.68 8.51
C THR A 99 1.12 5.21 7.47
N PHE A 100 1.40 4.11 6.78
CA PHE A 100 0.46 3.53 5.81
C PHE A 100 -0.84 3.06 6.47
N GLN A 101 -0.77 2.38 7.62
CA GLN A 101 -1.94 1.98 8.41
C GLN A 101 -2.82 3.17 8.80
N THR A 102 -2.20 4.24 9.30
CA THR A 102 -2.90 5.49 9.64
C THR A 102 -3.63 6.07 8.43
N ASN A 103 -2.96 6.13 7.27
CA ASN A 103 -3.57 6.70 6.07
C ASN A 103 -4.69 5.82 5.50
N ILE A 104 -4.59 4.49 5.62
CA ILE A 104 -5.70 3.57 5.28
C ILE A 104 -6.91 3.83 6.17
N ASN A 105 -6.72 3.97 7.48
CA ASN A 105 -7.81 4.27 8.42
C ASN A 105 -8.42 5.66 8.16
N ASN A 106 -7.60 6.66 7.83
CA ASN A 106 -8.06 7.98 7.47
C ASN A 106 -8.92 7.93 6.20
N LEU A 107 -8.47 7.24 5.15
CA LEU A 107 -9.25 7.05 3.92
C LEU A 107 -10.58 6.35 4.20
N GLU A 108 -10.59 5.27 4.98
CA GLU A 108 -11.83 4.59 5.36
C GLU A 108 -12.80 5.53 6.09
N THR A 109 -12.28 6.34 7.01
CA THR A 109 -13.06 7.34 7.75
C THR A 109 -13.63 8.38 6.78
N THR A 110 -12.83 8.90 5.86
CA THR A 110 -13.26 9.87 4.85
C THR A 110 -14.34 9.31 3.92
N LEU A 111 -14.23 8.03 3.52
CA LEU A 111 -15.26 7.34 2.73
C LEU A 111 -16.56 7.10 3.52
N GLY A 112 -16.50 7.15 4.85
CA GLY A 112 -17.67 7.04 5.73
C GLY A 112 -18.34 8.38 6.09
N GLN A 113 -17.74 9.52 5.72
CA GLN A 113 -18.29 10.85 6.03
C GLN A 113 -19.33 11.27 4.99
N PHE A 114 -20.50 11.71 5.47
CA PHE A 114 -21.57 12.26 4.63
C PHE A 114 -21.82 13.74 4.97
N PRO A 115 -21.92 14.63 3.97
CA PRO A 115 -21.75 14.37 2.53
C PRO A 115 -20.30 14.02 2.16
N LEU A 116 -20.13 13.20 1.12
CA LEU A 116 -18.80 12.85 0.59
C LEU A 116 -18.17 14.07 -0.06
N SER A 117 -16.93 14.40 0.33
CA SER A 117 -16.13 15.47 -0.27
C SER A 117 -15.07 14.88 -1.19
N PRO A 118 -15.19 15.03 -2.53
CA PRO A 118 -14.20 14.50 -3.47
C PRO A 118 -12.78 14.99 -3.19
N ALA A 119 -12.61 16.26 -2.80
CA ALA A 119 -11.31 16.83 -2.46
C ALA A 119 -10.66 16.15 -1.24
N ASN A 120 -11.45 15.84 -0.22
CA ASN A 120 -10.96 15.15 0.97
C ASN A 120 -10.61 13.69 0.65
N ILE A 121 -11.44 13.04 -0.17
CA ILE A 121 -11.22 11.65 -0.63
C ILE A 121 -9.94 11.58 -1.47
N GLU A 122 -9.75 12.49 -2.42
CA GLU A 122 -8.53 12.55 -3.25
C GLU A 122 -7.28 12.77 -2.39
N ALA A 123 -7.33 13.69 -1.42
CA ALA A 123 -6.23 13.94 -0.51
C ALA A 123 -5.89 12.70 0.33
N ALA A 124 -6.89 12.01 0.87
CA ALA A 124 -6.71 10.79 1.65
C ALA A 124 -6.15 9.65 0.79
N LEU A 125 -6.65 9.46 -0.43
CA LEU A 125 -6.15 8.46 -1.37
C LEU A 125 -4.69 8.73 -1.76
N LYS A 126 -4.34 9.99 -2.01
CA LYS A 126 -2.95 10.39 -2.28
C LYS A 126 -2.02 10.11 -1.10
N ALA A 127 -2.49 10.32 0.14
CA ALA A 127 -1.72 9.98 1.34
C ALA A 127 -1.46 8.48 1.44
N VAL A 128 -2.45 7.64 1.10
CA VAL A 128 -2.31 6.18 0.99
C VAL A 128 -1.25 5.82 -0.05
N HIS A 129 -1.29 6.39 -1.26
CA HIS A 129 -0.27 6.11 -2.30
C HIS A 129 1.13 6.49 -1.86
N ASN A 130 1.31 7.70 -1.30
CA ASN A 130 2.62 8.17 -0.86
C ASN A 130 3.20 7.29 0.26
N SER A 131 2.38 6.91 1.23
CA SER A 131 2.81 6.03 2.32
C SER A 131 3.04 4.59 1.88
N PHE A 132 2.30 4.09 0.88
CA PHE A 132 2.57 2.80 0.26
C PHE A 132 3.93 2.80 -0.46
N LEU A 133 4.26 3.85 -1.22
CA LEU A 133 5.56 3.99 -1.86
C LEU A 133 6.71 4.07 -0.84
N ALA A 134 6.51 4.80 0.27
CA ALA A 134 7.48 4.85 1.36
C ALA A 134 7.70 3.48 2.01
N LEU A 135 6.62 2.70 2.19
CA LEU A 135 6.69 1.32 2.66
C LEU A 135 7.48 0.44 1.67
N GLY A 136 7.18 0.51 0.37
CA GLY A 136 7.93 -0.19 -0.67
C GLY A 136 9.42 0.15 -0.66
N GLY A 137 9.76 1.43 -0.58
CA GLY A 137 11.16 1.90 -0.46
C GLY A 137 11.89 1.45 0.81
N SER A 138 11.18 0.95 1.81
CA SER A 138 11.77 0.34 3.02
C SER A 138 11.94 -1.18 2.93
N ILE A 139 11.26 -1.85 1.99
CA ILE A 139 11.25 -3.32 1.85
C ILE A 139 12.04 -3.79 0.63
N VAL A 140 12.02 -3.04 -0.47
CA VAL A 140 12.74 -3.38 -1.71
C VAL A 140 14.26 -3.50 -1.51
N PRO A 141 14.92 -2.66 -0.70
CA PRO A 141 16.36 -2.79 -0.44
C PRO A 141 16.74 -3.97 0.47
N LEU A 142 15.76 -4.74 0.98
CA LEU A 142 15.98 -5.93 1.81
C LEU A 142 16.42 -7.15 1.01
#